data_AF-A0A1X9NGV9-F1
#
_entry.id   AF-A0A1X9NGV9-F1
#
_cell.length_a   1.000
_cell.length_b   1.000
_cell.length_c   1.000
_cell.angle_alpha   90.00
_cell.angle_beta   90.00
_cell.angle_gamma   90.00
#
_symmetry.space_group_name_H-M   'P 1'
#
loop_
_entity.id
_entity.type
_entity.pdbx_description
1 polymer ?
#
loop_
_entity_poly.entity_id
_entity_poly.type
_entity_poly.pdbx_seq_one_letter_code
_entity_poly.pdbx_strand_id
1 'polypeptide(L)'
;MGGPNSVRAYPISEFIRDKAVFTSAEWVINAPGFADKPAFAGRNWGEILQVSIFVDYAKGELNNPVALADPDVELSGAGISLDFRLTDTFFARLDVASPIGSRDASNGDDPQYWITSGFNF
;
A
#
# COMPACT_ATOMS: atom_id res chain seq x y z
N MET A 1 11.89 4.50 3.18
CA MET A 1 11.37 3.33 2.45
C MET A 1 10.52 2.54 3.44
N GLY A 2 9.34 2.07 3.02
CA GLY A 2 8.35 1.45 3.92
C GLY A 2 7.23 2.40 4.32
N GLY A 3 6.09 1.83 4.71
CA GLY A 3 4.85 2.54 5.04
C GLY A 3 3.84 2.61 3.88
N PRO A 4 2.68 3.26 4.12
CA PRO A 4 1.54 3.23 3.21
C PRO A 4 1.80 3.91 1.85
N ASN A 5 2.77 4.83 1.80
CA ASN A 5 3.12 5.61 0.60
C ASN A 5 4.39 5.10 -0.11
N SER A 6 4.85 3.89 0.23
CA SER A 6 6.02 3.22 -0.35
C SER A 6 5.76 1.71 -0.35
N VAL A 7 6.62 0.90 0.25
CA VAL A 7 6.40 -0.55 0.38
C VAL A 7 5.48 -0.82 1.57
N ARG A 8 4.19 -1.05 1.29
CA ARG A 8 3.12 -1.15 2.30
C ARG A 8 3.30 -2.29 3.30
N ALA A 9 4.08 -3.29 2.94
CA ALA A 9 4.41 -4.45 3.78
C ALA A 9 5.39 -4.17 4.94
N TYR A 10 5.92 -2.96 5.05
CA TYR A 10 6.87 -2.58 6.11
C TYR A 10 6.37 -1.34 6.85
N PRO A 11 6.74 -1.12 8.12
CA PRO A 11 6.33 0.07 8.86
C PRO A 11 6.91 1.34 8.24
N ILE A 12 6.35 2.48 8.67
CA ILE A 12 6.80 3.80 8.21
C ILE A 12 8.28 3.97 8.55
N SER A 13 9.05 4.42 7.56
CA SER A 13 10.49 4.69 7.72
C SER A 13 11.33 3.47 8.10
N GLU A 14 10.95 2.27 7.67
CA GLU A 14 11.72 1.02 7.84
C GLU A 14 13.22 1.19 7.51
N PHE A 15 13.52 1.80 6.35
CA PHE A 15 14.88 2.19 6.00
C PHE A 15 14.97 3.61 5.46
N ILE A 16 16.01 4.32 5.87
CA ILE A 16 16.39 5.64 5.36
C ILE A 16 17.65 5.48 4.52
N ARG A 17 17.62 6.01 3.30
CA ARG A 17 18.69 5.93 2.30
C ARG A 17 18.86 7.28 1.63
N ASP A 18 20.06 7.58 1.14
CA ASP A 18 20.35 8.86 0.49
C ASP A 18 19.70 8.96 -0.89
N LYS A 19 19.56 7.80 -1.56
CA LYS A 19 18.86 7.64 -2.83
C LYS A 19 17.96 6.42 -2.74
N ALA A 20 16.78 6.51 -3.34
CA ALA A 20 15.87 5.39 -3.43
C ALA A 20 15.00 5.47 -4.69
N VAL A 21 14.62 4.31 -5.20
CA VAL A 21 13.57 4.13 -6.20
C VAL A 21 12.45 3.30 -5.58
N PHE A 22 11.22 3.66 -5.92
CA PHE A 22 10.02 2.93 -5.54
C PHE A 22 9.17 2.67 -6.78
N THR A 23 8.62 1.47 -6.89
CA THR A 23 7.65 1.09 -7.91
C THR A 23 6.54 0.25 -7.29
N SER A 24 5.35 0.36 -7.86
CA SER A 24 4.18 -0.39 -7.45
C SER A 24 3.38 -0.79 -8.69
N ALA A 25 2.88 -2.02 -8.69
CA ALA A 25 1.90 -2.51 -9.64
C ALA A 25 0.62 -2.86 -8.89
N GLU A 26 -0.50 -2.28 -9.30
CA GLU A 26 -1.80 -2.48 -8.67
C GLU A 26 -2.83 -2.87 -9.72
N TRP A 27 -3.50 -4.01 -9.52
CA TRP A 27 -4.65 -4.43 -10.32
C TRP A 27 -5.91 -4.07 -9.55
N VAL A 28 -6.69 -3.15 -10.11
CA VAL A 28 -7.96 -2.66 -9.51
C VAL A 28 -9.16 -3.36 -10.14
N ILE A 29 -10.09 -3.82 -9.29
CA ILE A 29 -11.34 -4.49 -9.68
C ILE A 29 -12.51 -3.79 -9.00
N ASN A 30 -13.44 -3.27 -9.79
CA ASN A 30 -14.64 -2.64 -9.28
C ASN A 30 -15.65 -3.70 -8.82
N ALA A 31 -15.99 -3.72 -7.52
CA ALA A 31 -17.01 -4.58 -6.89
C ALA A 31 -17.20 -5.97 -7.56
N PRO A 32 -16.24 -6.89 -7.41
CA PRO A 32 -16.21 -8.15 -8.15
C PRO A 32 -17.49 -8.98 -7.94
N GLY A 33 -18.18 -9.28 -9.04
CA GLY A 33 -19.40 -10.10 -9.06
C GLY A 33 -20.72 -9.36 -8.78
N PHE A 34 -20.68 -8.06 -8.48
CA PHE A 34 -21.89 -7.27 -8.21
C PHE A 34 -21.78 -5.78 -8.57
N ALA A 35 -20.82 -5.42 -9.42
CA ALA A 35 -20.56 -4.04 -9.82
C ALA A 35 -21.79 -3.31 -10.38
N ASP A 36 -22.68 -4.00 -11.09
CA ASP A 36 -23.88 -3.41 -11.70
C ASP A 36 -25.09 -3.32 -10.76
N LYS A 37 -24.98 -3.83 -9.52
CA LYS A 37 -26.09 -3.79 -8.58
C LYS A 37 -26.28 -2.37 -8.05
N PRO A 38 -27.53 -1.89 -7.91
CA PRO A 38 -27.81 -0.61 -7.27
C PRO A 38 -27.23 -0.54 -5.86
N ALA A 39 -26.72 0.62 -5.52
CA ALA A 39 -26.18 0.97 -4.21
C ALA A 39 -26.77 2.32 -3.74
N PHE A 40 -26.01 3.09 -2.96
CA PHE A 40 -26.49 4.34 -2.36
C PHE A 40 -26.47 5.52 -3.35
N ALA A 41 -27.33 6.51 -3.11
CA ALA A 41 -27.35 7.78 -3.85
C ALA A 41 -27.51 7.65 -5.38
N GLY A 42 -28.18 6.61 -5.86
CA GLY A 42 -28.40 6.38 -7.30
C GLY A 42 -27.19 5.84 -8.06
N ARG A 43 -26.15 5.41 -7.33
CA ARG A 43 -24.93 4.79 -7.88
C ARG A 43 -25.01 3.28 -7.84
N ASN A 44 -24.16 2.61 -8.61
CA ASN A 44 -23.94 1.18 -8.53
C ASN A 44 -22.71 0.84 -7.67
N TRP A 45 -22.63 -0.41 -7.20
CA TRP A 45 -21.52 -0.86 -6.35
C TRP A 45 -20.14 -0.72 -7.02
N GLY A 46 -20.07 -0.84 -8.35
CA GLY A 46 -18.83 -0.65 -9.11
C GLY A 46 -18.26 0.76 -9.03
N GLU A 47 -19.06 1.74 -8.61
CA GLU A 47 -18.62 3.11 -8.39
C GLU A 47 -18.19 3.37 -6.93
N ILE A 48 -18.66 2.55 -5.99
CA ILE A 48 -18.48 2.75 -4.55
C ILE A 48 -17.34 1.91 -4.00
N LEU A 49 -17.18 0.67 -4.48
CA LEU A 49 -16.23 -0.29 -3.93
C LEU A 49 -15.23 -0.72 -5.00
N GLN A 50 -13.95 -0.54 -4.69
CA GLN A 50 -12.85 -1.12 -5.45
C GLN A 50 -12.06 -2.07 -4.56
N VAL A 51 -11.70 -3.22 -5.14
CA VAL A 51 -10.80 -4.19 -4.54
C VAL A 51 -9.56 -4.22 -5.40
N SER A 52 -8.39 -4.09 -4.81
CA SER A 52 -7.13 -4.20 -5.52
C SER A 52 -6.26 -5.32 -4.97
N ILE A 53 -5.45 -5.90 -5.84
CA ILE A 53 -4.24 -6.63 -5.44
C ILE A 53 -3.03 -5.80 -5.89
N PHE A 54 -1.98 -5.78 -5.10
CA PHE A 54 -0.78 -5.01 -5.43
C PHE A 54 0.51 -5.71 -5.07
N VAL A 55 1.57 -5.29 -5.74
CA VAL A 55 2.97 -5.59 -5.43
C VAL A 55 3.74 -4.28 -5.37
N ASP A 56 4.50 -4.10 -4.30
CA ASP A 56 5.35 -2.95 -4.04
C ASP A 56 6.82 -3.40 -4.02
N TYR A 57 7.70 -2.60 -4.62
CA TYR A 57 9.15 -2.79 -4.57
C TYR A 57 9.86 -1.46 -4.36
N ALA A 58 10.86 -1.44 -3.48
CA ALA A 58 11.77 -0.32 -3.34
C ALA A 58 13.21 -0.78 -3.18
N LYS A 59 14.13 -0.01 -3.75
CA LYS A 59 15.57 -0.16 -3.56
C LYS A 59 16.19 1.17 -3.16
N GLY A 60 17.12 1.18 -2.23
CA GLY A 60 17.83 2.38 -1.82
C GLY A 60 19.26 2.13 -1.38
N GLU A 61 20.08 3.17 -1.48
CA GLU A 61 21.53 3.14 -1.27
C GLU A 61 22.00 4.32 -0.41
N LEU A 62 23.06 4.10 0.38
CA LEU A 62 23.82 5.15 1.08
C LEU A 62 24.99 5.59 0.20
N ASN A 63 25.25 6.89 0.08
CA ASN A 63 26.40 7.37 -0.70
C ASN A 63 27.73 7.09 0.01
N ASN A 64 27.76 7.18 1.33
CA ASN A 64 28.95 6.97 2.17
C ASN A 64 28.60 6.07 3.36
N PRO A 65 28.47 4.75 3.16
CA PRO A 65 28.15 3.82 4.24
C PRO A 65 29.33 3.70 5.21
N VAL A 66 29.05 3.73 6.51
CA VAL A 66 30.01 3.29 7.53
C VAL A 66 30.15 1.77 7.48
N ALA A 67 31.30 1.21 7.88
CA ALA A 67 31.61 -0.21 7.68
C ALA A 67 30.60 -1.22 8.28
N LEU A 68 29.79 -0.79 9.26
CA LEU A 68 28.76 -1.60 9.91
C LEU A 68 27.34 -1.36 9.38
N ALA A 69 27.17 -0.38 8.47
CA ALA A 69 25.87 -0.07 7.87
C ALA A 69 25.69 -0.85 6.58
N ASP A 70 24.45 -1.28 6.35
CA ASP A 70 24.04 -1.96 5.13
C ASP A 70 24.00 -0.95 3.95
N PRO A 71 24.93 -1.06 2.96
CA PRO A 71 25.11 -0.04 1.94
C PRO A 71 23.90 0.10 1.01
N ASP A 72 23.22 -1.01 0.74
CA ASP A 72 22.02 -1.07 -0.09
C ASP A 72 20.91 -1.87 0.59
N VAL A 73 19.67 -1.49 0.34
CA VAL A 73 18.49 -2.16 0.87
C VAL A 73 17.47 -2.33 -0.23
N GLU A 74 16.84 -3.49 -0.23
CA GLU A 74 15.69 -3.82 -1.06
C GLU A 74 14.53 -4.26 -0.16
N LEU A 75 13.34 -3.75 -0.47
CA LEU A 75 12.08 -4.09 0.18
C LEU A 75 11.07 -4.51 -0.88
N SER A 76 10.38 -5.62 -0.64
CA SER A 76 9.32 -6.12 -1.52
C SER A 76 8.12 -6.56 -0.69
N GLY A 77 6.92 -6.20 -1.12
CA GLY A 77 5.68 -6.56 -0.46
C GLY A 77 4.55 -6.84 -1.45
N ALA A 78 3.59 -7.65 -1.05
CA ALA A 78 2.35 -7.84 -1.79
C ALA A 78 1.17 -7.74 -0.83
N GLY A 79 0.01 -7.33 -1.36
CA GLY A 79 -1.14 -7.10 -0.53
C GLY A 79 -2.44 -6.90 -1.29
N ILE A 80 -3.48 -6.61 -0.51
CA ILE A 80 -4.80 -6.26 -0.99
C ILE A 80 -5.20 -4.88 -0.51
N SER A 81 -5.99 -4.18 -1.31
CA SER A 81 -6.61 -2.90 -0.96
C SER A 81 -8.12 -2.98 -1.07
N LEU A 82 -8.82 -2.33 -0.16
CA LEU A 82 -10.25 -2.06 -0.23
C LEU A 82 -10.45 -0.54 -0.21
N ASP A 83 -10.91 0.04 -1.31
CA ASP A 83 -11.23 1.46 -1.44
C ASP A 83 -12.77 1.62 -1.50
N PHE A 84 -13.29 2.43 -0.59
CA PHE A 84 -14.69 2.78 -0.46
C PHE A 84 -14.89 4.27 -0.69
N ARG A 85 -15.72 4.61 -1.67
CA ARG A 85 -16.15 5.99 -2.02
C ARG A 85 -17.65 6.11 -1.87
N LEU A 86 -18.11 6.25 -0.62
CA LEU A 86 -19.54 6.24 -0.29
C LEU A 86 -20.28 7.44 -0.92
N THR A 87 -19.64 8.61 -0.92
CA THR A 87 -20.13 9.85 -1.52
C THR A 87 -18.98 10.51 -2.28
N ASP A 88 -19.26 11.59 -3.00
CA ASP A 88 -18.20 12.42 -3.59
C ASP A 88 -17.36 13.16 -2.54
N THR A 89 -17.87 13.22 -1.30
CA THR A 89 -17.25 13.91 -0.17
C THR A 89 -16.46 12.99 0.73
N PHE A 90 -16.81 11.71 0.87
CA PHE A 90 -16.19 10.79 1.82
C PHE A 90 -15.55 9.59 1.13
N PHE A 91 -14.31 9.29 1.51
CA PHE A 91 -13.64 8.06 1.13
C PHE A 91 -12.93 7.39 2.32
N ALA A 92 -12.76 6.08 2.22
CA ALA A 92 -11.98 5.27 3.14
C ALA A 92 -11.26 4.17 2.35
N ARG A 93 -9.99 3.93 2.68
CA ARG A 93 -9.14 2.91 2.08
C ARG A 93 -8.50 2.08 3.19
N LEU A 94 -8.53 0.78 3.04
CA LEU A 94 -7.82 -0.19 3.88
C LEU A 94 -6.82 -0.95 3.02
N ASP A 95 -5.55 -0.95 3.40
CA ASP A 95 -4.51 -1.78 2.78
C ASP A 95 -4.01 -2.82 3.78
N VAL A 96 -3.80 -4.05 3.31
CA VAL A 96 -3.20 -5.15 4.08
C VAL A 96 -2.09 -5.78 3.25
N ALA A 97 -0.86 -5.83 3.77
CA ALA A 97 0.30 -6.27 3.01
C ALA A 97 1.32 -7.06 3.83
N SER A 98 1.93 -8.05 3.21
CA SER A 98 2.97 -8.90 3.79
C SER A 98 4.29 -8.78 3.03
N PRO A 99 5.44 -8.89 3.70
CA PRO A 99 6.74 -8.99 3.03
C PRO A 99 6.78 -10.21 2.09
N ILE A 100 7.33 -10.03 0.89
CA ILE A 100 7.59 -11.15 -0.05
C ILE A 100 9.08 -11.22 -0.45
N GLY A 101 9.90 -10.35 0.13
CA GLY A 101 11.35 -10.30 -0.08
C GLY A 101 12.11 -11.15 0.95
N SER A 102 13.41 -10.90 1.04
CA SER A 102 14.31 -11.58 1.98
C SER A 102 14.36 -10.94 3.38
N ARG A 103 13.62 -9.85 3.61
CA ARG A 103 13.62 -9.10 4.86
C ARG A 103 12.26 -9.18 5.53
N ASP A 104 12.27 -9.45 6.82
CA ASP A 104 11.10 -9.32 7.67
C ASP A 104 10.91 -7.85 8.09
N ALA A 105 9.68 -7.47 8.45
CA ALA A 105 9.40 -6.13 8.94
C ALA A 105 9.99 -5.92 10.35
N SER A 106 10.66 -4.78 10.59
CA SER A 106 11.35 -4.52 11.86
C SER A 106 10.44 -4.47 13.10
N ASN A 107 9.13 -4.21 12.93
CA ASN A 107 8.14 -4.23 14.01
C ASN A 107 7.62 -5.64 14.33
N GLY A 108 8.02 -6.67 13.58
CA GLY A 108 7.56 -8.04 13.76
C GLY A 108 6.12 -8.30 13.28
N ASP A 109 5.47 -7.31 12.66
CA ASP A 109 4.11 -7.45 12.13
C ASP A 109 4.15 -8.00 10.70
N ASP A 110 3.45 -9.12 10.49
CA ASP A 110 3.16 -9.70 9.19
C ASP A 110 1.73 -10.28 9.23
N PRO A 111 0.73 -9.61 8.62
CA PRO A 111 0.82 -8.45 7.72
C PRO A 111 0.81 -7.07 8.43
N GLN A 112 1.14 -6.01 7.68
CA GLN A 112 0.88 -4.61 8.02
C GLN A 112 -0.54 -4.18 7.62
N TYR A 113 -1.09 -3.20 8.34
CA TYR A 113 -2.43 -2.65 8.12
C TYR A 113 -2.40 -1.12 8.02
N TRP A 114 -3.02 -0.56 6.99
CA TRP A 114 -3.13 0.89 6.80
C TRP A 114 -4.57 1.33 6.56
N ILE A 115 -5.01 2.37 7.26
CA ILE A 115 -6.31 3.00 7.02
C ILE A 115 -6.06 4.45 6.61
N THR A 116 -6.58 4.82 5.44
CA THR A 116 -6.62 6.22 4.98
C THR A 116 -8.07 6.63 4.79
N SER A 117 -8.47 7.76 5.34
CA SER A 117 -9.80 8.30 5.12
C SER A 117 -9.74 9.81 4.93
N GLY A 118 -10.76 10.37 4.30
CA GLY A 118 -10.84 11.80 4.08
C GLY A 118 -12.26 12.28 3.82
N PHE A 119 -12.44 13.58 4.04
CA PHE A 119 -13.70 14.27 3.82
C PHE A 119 -13.44 15.59 3.08
N ASN A 120 -14.11 15.80 1.94
CA ASN A 120 -14.08 17.02 1.16
C ASN A 120 -15.35 17.83 1.45
N PHE A 121 -15.19 19.10 1.83
CA PHE A 121 -16.27 20.05 2.18
C PHE A 121 -16.32 21.23 1.23
#